data_AF-A0A820W298-F1
#
_entry.id   AF-A0A820W298-F1
#
_cell.length_a   1.000
_cell.length_b   1.000
_cell.length_c   1.000
_cell.angle_alpha   90.00
_cell.angle_beta   90.00
_cell.angle_gamma   90.00
#
_symmetry.space_group_name_H-M   'P 1'
#
loop_
_entity.id
_entity.type
_entity.pdbx_description
1 polymer ?
#
loop_
_entity_poly.entity_id
_entity_poly.type
_entity_poly.pdbx_seq_one_letter_code
_entity_poly.pdbx_strand_id
1 'polypeptide(L)'
;MESPSMLAPTTNAVSASSTASFVHRHYILLKAHYFLFFSAFGILYPILNITLRSRGLSNSELAYINLIVPFLVFFTNPLLGFIADHSRRYLLTFNCILLIVTILYGIMFISPTIKSHNIDANIIYDNKLGRVLDFCASQEVATKCSSRSECGCSYSSFCRKDNSPFNFTFTMSPNDTRLTTISLVDISASSKCGIQYRVPVDKYLTGDNKELPYHKGNASSSDACEITCSIDHFCHGPRHPRQLHYILLYSLLFIIGTNLLSIGITIGVSIGFATLSSPEIFGEQRVFGTIGFGLSAFLASRLYAHFHSDLVYIIMFSTATLICIGITSLIRIQPRTHEENTNVSASKDDEIEAKTKTKARFKAAALIPLLKNIDVIIFLSLTFIWGMSYAPLDPVRIRFKILIYL
;
A
#
# COMPACT_ATOMS: atom_id res chain seq x y z
N MET A 1 54.86 58.42 27.95
CA MET A 1 54.55 57.04 28.36
C MET A 1 53.15 56.78 27.84
N GLU A 2 53.04 56.47 26.55
CA GLU A 2 51.78 56.24 25.85
C GLU A 2 51.79 54.80 25.30
N SER A 3 50.65 54.15 25.46
CA SER A 3 50.36 52.75 25.21
C SER A 3 50.31 52.40 23.72
N PRO A 4 50.54 51.12 23.34
CA PRO A 4 50.32 50.66 21.97
C PRO A 4 48.83 50.49 21.68
N SER A 5 48.42 50.94 20.50
CA SER A 5 47.09 50.86 19.92
C SER A 5 46.64 49.41 19.73
N MET A 6 45.40 49.11 20.14
CA MET A 6 44.72 47.85 19.85
C MET A 6 44.37 47.75 18.35
N LEU A 7 44.71 46.61 17.76
CA LEU A 7 44.21 46.16 16.46
C LEU A 7 42.68 46.05 16.50
N ALA A 8 42.00 46.68 15.54
CA ALA A 8 40.56 46.53 15.34
C ALA A 8 40.19 45.09 14.96
N PRO A 9 39.05 44.53 15.44
CA PRO A 9 38.61 43.21 15.04
C PRO A 9 38.10 43.22 13.60
N THR A 10 38.67 42.33 12.79
CA THR A 10 38.35 42.10 11.38
C THR A 10 36.88 41.74 11.18
N THR A 11 36.24 42.41 10.24
CA THR A 11 34.87 42.22 9.71
C THR A 11 34.59 40.83 9.10
N ASN A 12 35.59 39.96 9.02
CA ASN A 12 35.48 38.60 8.43
C ASN A 12 34.89 37.55 9.40
N ALA A 13 34.80 37.83 10.70
CA ALA A 13 34.25 36.87 11.67
C ALA A 13 32.71 36.83 11.66
N VAL A 14 32.05 37.91 11.25
CA VAL A 14 30.57 38.01 11.24
C VAL A 14 29.96 37.29 10.02
N SER A 15 30.64 37.33 8.86
CA SER A 15 30.18 36.61 7.67
C SER A 15 30.32 35.09 7.84
N ALA A 16 31.45 34.60 8.37
CA ALA A 16 31.70 33.18 8.62
C ALA A 16 30.74 32.55 9.65
N SER A 17 30.40 33.30 10.71
CA SER A 17 29.42 32.87 11.74
C SER A 17 28.00 32.74 11.16
N SER A 18 27.59 33.68 10.29
CA SER A 18 26.27 33.63 9.63
C SER A 18 26.15 32.47 8.65
N THR A 19 27.21 32.16 7.90
CA THR A 19 27.24 31.04 6.95
C THR A 19 27.31 29.69 7.65
N ALA A 20 28.06 29.57 8.76
CA ALA A 20 28.11 28.32 9.54
C ALA A 20 26.75 28.00 10.20
N SER A 21 26.10 29.01 10.78
CA SER A 21 24.74 28.88 11.35
C SER A 21 23.71 28.53 10.28
N PHE A 22 23.81 29.15 9.10
CA PHE A 22 22.94 28.88 7.96
C PHE A 22 23.13 27.45 7.44
N VAL A 23 24.37 27.01 7.23
CA VAL A 23 24.71 25.66 6.75
C VAL A 23 24.22 24.59 7.74
N HIS A 24 24.46 24.78 9.04
CA HIS A 24 23.96 23.87 10.08
C HIS A 24 22.41 23.76 10.09
N ARG A 25 21.72 24.89 9.87
CA ARG A 25 20.25 24.92 9.77
C ARG A 25 19.73 24.13 8.56
N HIS A 26 20.41 24.16 7.41
CA HIS A 26 19.97 23.41 6.22
C HIS A 26 20.08 21.90 6.40
N TYR A 27 21.16 21.43 7.03
CA TYR A 27 21.32 20.01 7.36
C TYR A 27 20.23 19.50 8.30
N ILE A 28 19.89 20.26 9.34
CA ILE A 28 18.81 19.89 10.27
C ILE A 28 17.46 19.81 9.53
N LEU A 29 17.15 20.80 8.69
CA LEU A 29 15.91 20.81 7.92
C LEU A 29 15.82 19.62 6.96
N LEU A 30 16.94 19.23 6.35
CA LEU A 30 16.99 18.07 5.46
C LEU A 30 16.83 16.74 6.21
N LYS A 31 17.45 16.59 7.40
CA LYS A 31 17.22 15.44 8.29
C LYS A 31 15.76 15.35 8.70
N ALA A 32 15.17 16.47 9.09
CA ALA A 32 13.76 16.54 9.49
C ALA A 32 12.83 16.19 8.30
N HIS A 33 13.12 16.68 7.09
CA HIS A 33 12.39 16.31 5.87
C HIS A 33 12.41 14.79 5.65
N TYR A 34 13.59 14.17 5.63
CA TYR A 34 13.69 12.72 5.42
C TYR A 34 13.02 11.93 6.54
N PHE A 35 13.22 12.33 7.79
CA PHE A 35 12.57 11.71 8.94
C PHE A 35 11.05 11.74 8.78
N LEU A 36 10.45 12.91 8.57
CA LEU A 36 8.99 13.07 8.51
C LEU A 36 8.36 12.39 7.28
N PHE A 37 9.01 12.49 6.12
CA PHE A 37 8.51 11.83 4.90
C PHE A 37 8.50 10.31 5.06
N PHE A 38 9.59 9.73 5.58
CA PHE A 38 9.64 8.28 5.81
C PHE A 38 8.85 7.83 7.04
N SER A 39 8.63 8.69 8.02
CA SER A 39 7.64 8.48 9.08
C SER A 39 6.24 8.32 8.49
N ALA A 40 5.81 9.23 7.60
CA ALA A 40 4.54 9.09 6.90
C ALA A 40 4.48 7.78 6.09
N PHE A 41 5.54 7.46 5.34
CA PHE A 41 5.65 6.20 4.60
C PHE A 41 5.49 4.98 5.53
N GLY A 42 6.16 4.96 6.68
CA GLY A 42 6.13 3.86 7.64
C GLY A 42 4.83 3.69 8.41
N ILE A 43 4.07 4.76 8.62
CA ILE A 43 2.74 4.69 9.25
C ILE A 43 1.74 3.95 8.36
N LEU A 44 1.75 4.25 7.04
CA LEU A 44 0.66 3.87 6.16
C LEU A 44 0.99 2.65 5.28
N TYR A 45 2.20 2.59 4.72
CA TYR A 45 2.54 1.59 3.70
C TYR A 45 2.41 0.13 4.19
N PRO A 46 2.88 -0.24 5.40
CA PRO A 46 2.80 -1.62 5.89
C PRO A 46 1.36 -2.13 6.09
N ILE A 47 0.43 -1.24 6.43
CA ILE A 47 -0.96 -1.62 6.76
C ILE A 47 -1.91 -1.51 5.56
N LEU A 48 -1.49 -0.85 4.48
CA LEU A 48 -2.36 -0.46 3.36
C LEU A 48 -3.09 -1.64 2.73
N ASN A 49 -2.37 -2.75 2.50
CA ASN A 49 -2.94 -3.98 1.95
C ASN A 49 -3.92 -4.68 2.91
N ILE A 50 -3.62 -4.65 4.21
CA ILE A 50 -4.48 -5.23 5.24
C ILE A 50 -5.78 -4.42 5.33
N THR A 51 -5.67 -3.10 5.31
CA THR A 51 -6.81 -2.20 5.35
C THR A 51 -7.70 -2.32 4.10
N LEU A 52 -7.13 -2.45 2.90
CA LEU A 52 -7.97 -2.69 1.72
C LEU A 52 -8.70 -4.04 1.78
N ARG A 53 -8.04 -5.07 2.33
CA ARG A 53 -8.69 -6.36 2.59
C ARG A 53 -9.83 -6.22 3.60
N SER A 54 -9.60 -5.51 4.71
CA SER A 54 -10.63 -5.30 5.74
C SER A 54 -11.84 -4.50 5.21
N ARG A 55 -11.63 -3.67 4.18
CA ARG A 55 -12.68 -2.95 3.45
C ARG A 55 -13.41 -3.78 2.39
N GLY A 56 -13.06 -5.06 2.21
CA GLY A 56 -13.80 -6.01 1.37
C GLY A 56 -13.19 -6.30 -0.01
N LEU A 57 -11.96 -5.84 -0.29
CA LEU A 57 -11.22 -6.29 -1.48
C LEU A 57 -10.76 -7.74 -1.30
N SER A 58 -10.90 -8.51 -2.37
CA SER A 58 -10.43 -9.90 -2.41
C SER A 58 -8.91 -9.93 -2.56
N ASN A 59 -8.29 -11.06 -2.22
CA ASN A 59 -6.85 -11.21 -2.43
C ASN A 59 -6.44 -11.13 -3.89
N SER A 60 -7.24 -11.68 -4.79
CA SER A 60 -6.94 -11.65 -6.22
C SER A 60 -6.91 -10.21 -6.73
N GLU A 61 -7.87 -9.39 -6.32
CA GLU A 61 -7.88 -7.95 -6.65
C GLU A 61 -6.66 -7.24 -6.07
N LEU A 62 -6.31 -7.50 -4.80
CA LEU A 62 -5.09 -6.95 -4.21
C LEU A 62 -3.82 -7.42 -4.93
N ALA A 63 -3.76 -8.67 -5.39
CA ALA A 63 -2.64 -9.19 -6.15
C ALA A 63 -2.49 -8.46 -7.48
N TYR A 64 -3.59 -8.26 -8.21
CA TYR A 64 -3.57 -7.48 -9.46
C TYR A 64 -3.15 -6.03 -9.22
N ILE A 65 -3.67 -5.39 -8.18
CA ILE A 65 -3.30 -4.01 -7.81
C ILE A 65 -1.78 -3.92 -7.52
N ASN A 66 -1.26 -4.79 -6.67
CA ASN A 66 0.16 -4.80 -6.32
C ASN A 66 1.05 -5.19 -7.51
N LEU A 67 0.55 -5.98 -8.45
CA LEU A 67 1.25 -6.29 -9.69
C LEU A 67 1.36 -5.06 -10.60
N ILE A 68 0.29 -4.27 -10.74
CA ILE A 68 0.23 -3.10 -11.64
C ILE A 68 1.13 -1.95 -11.15
N VAL A 69 1.22 -1.73 -9.83
CA VAL A 69 1.95 -0.60 -9.24
C VAL A 69 3.41 -0.50 -9.74
N PRO A 70 4.25 -1.55 -9.64
CA PRO A 70 5.61 -1.53 -10.17
C PRO A 70 5.74 -1.13 -11.64
N PHE A 71 4.86 -1.65 -12.51
CA PHE A 71 4.89 -1.29 -13.93
C PHE A 71 4.61 0.18 -14.13
N LEU A 72 3.65 0.76 -13.41
CA LEU A 72 3.37 2.19 -13.50
C LEU A 72 4.52 3.02 -12.93
N VAL A 73 5.08 2.63 -11.79
CA VAL A 73 6.21 3.32 -11.15
C VAL A 73 7.41 3.40 -12.10
N PHE A 74 7.67 2.32 -12.84
CA PHE A 74 8.74 2.28 -13.84
C PHE A 74 8.64 3.40 -14.89
N PHE A 75 7.43 3.72 -15.36
CA PHE A 75 7.21 4.75 -16.37
C PHE A 75 7.02 6.14 -15.78
N THR A 76 6.32 6.25 -14.65
CA THR A 76 5.95 7.55 -14.07
C THR A 76 7.12 8.22 -13.34
N ASN A 77 8.02 7.47 -12.70
CA ASN A 77 9.15 8.04 -11.97
C ASN A 77 10.09 8.84 -12.91
N PRO A 78 10.55 8.32 -14.06
CA PRO A 78 11.34 9.10 -15.00
C PRO A 78 10.58 10.31 -15.57
N LEU A 79 9.29 10.15 -15.88
CA LEU A 79 8.47 11.21 -16.48
C LEU A 79 8.29 12.39 -15.52
N LEU A 80 7.91 12.14 -14.27
CA LEU A 80 7.72 13.20 -13.27
C LEU A 80 9.06 13.74 -12.76
N GLY A 81 10.12 12.92 -12.72
CA GLY A 81 11.48 13.37 -12.46
C GLY A 81 11.92 14.42 -13.50
N PHE A 82 11.74 14.11 -14.78
CA PHE A 82 12.02 15.04 -15.88
C PHE A 82 11.19 16.33 -15.80
N ILE A 83 9.90 16.22 -15.47
CA ILE A 83 9.03 17.40 -15.26
C ILE A 83 9.52 18.24 -14.08
N ALA A 84 9.91 17.61 -12.97
CA ALA A 84 10.45 18.29 -11.80
C ALA A 84 11.75 19.02 -12.14
N ASP A 85 12.65 18.38 -12.90
CA ASP A 85 13.90 18.98 -13.39
C ASP A 85 13.65 20.19 -14.30
N HIS A 86 12.71 20.06 -15.24
CA HIS A 86 12.35 21.16 -16.12
C HIS A 86 11.69 22.33 -15.37
N SER A 87 10.86 22.02 -14.36
CA SER A 87 10.22 23.05 -13.55
C SER A 87 11.20 23.83 -12.67
N ARG A 88 12.39 23.26 -12.37
CA ARG A 88 13.38 23.75 -11.39
C ARG A 88 12.78 24.10 -10.02
N ARG A 89 11.60 23.57 -9.70
CA ARG A 89 10.81 23.87 -8.49
C ARG A 89 10.59 22.59 -7.68
N TYR A 90 11.68 21.88 -7.40
CA TYR A 90 11.68 20.58 -6.71
C TYR A 90 10.85 20.56 -5.42
N LEU A 91 11.01 21.58 -4.57
CA LEU A 91 10.29 21.70 -3.30
C LEU A 91 8.78 21.86 -3.49
N LEU A 92 8.37 22.68 -4.46
CA LEU A 92 6.95 22.91 -4.75
C LEU A 92 6.32 21.63 -5.32
N THR A 93 6.97 21.00 -6.28
CA THR A 93 6.49 19.74 -6.88
C THR A 93 6.37 18.64 -5.82
N PHE A 94 7.37 18.50 -4.94
CA PHE A 94 7.30 17.56 -3.81
C PHE A 94 6.11 17.86 -2.88
N ASN A 95 5.93 19.11 -2.46
CA ASN A 95 4.84 19.50 -1.57
C ASN A 95 3.46 19.26 -2.20
N CYS A 96 3.30 19.56 -3.50
CA CYS A 96 2.07 19.29 -4.23
C CYS A 96 1.77 17.78 -4.29
N ILE A 97 2.77 16.97 -4.59
CA ILE A 97 2.64 15.50 -4.62
C ILE A 97 2.23 14.99 -3.23
N LEU A 98 2.89 15.44 -2.17
CA LEU A 98 2.60 15.00 -0.81
C LEU A 98 1.18 15.39 -0.39
N LEU A 99 0.74 16.59 -0.71
CA LEU A 99 -0.62 17.04 -0.44
C LEU A 99 -1.67 16.21 -1.19
N ILE A 100 -1.44 15.94 -2.48
CA ILE A 100 -2.34 15.11 -3.30
C ILE A 100 -2.42 13.70 -2.71
N VAL A 101 -1.29 13.09 -2.34
CA VAL A 101 -1.26 11.76 -1.73
C VAL A 101 -2.06 11.72 -0.42
N THR A 102 -1.92 12.73 0.44
CA THR A 102 -2.69 12.84 1.69
C THR A 102 -4.18 12.93 1.42
N ILE A 103 -4.61 13.68 0.41
CA ILE A 103 -6.02 13.75 0.02
C ILE A 103 -6.51 12.41 -0.52
N LEU A 104 -5.77 11.75 -1.41
CA LEU A 104 -6.17 10.48 -2.02
C LEU A 104 -6.33 9.37 -0.98
N TYR A 105 -5.37 9.23 -0.06
CA TYR A 105 -5.50 8.26 1.03
C TYR A 105 -6.54 8.66 2.06
N GLY A 106 -6.75 9.96 2.30
CA GLY A 106 -7.86 10.45 3.11
C GLY A 106 -9.21 10.01 2.55
N ILE A 107 -9.44 10.21 1.25
CA ILE A 107 -10.64 9.76 0.53
C ILE A 107 -10.76 8.24 0.64
N MET A 108 -9.67 7.49 0.46
CA MET A 108 -9.66 6.04 0.55
C MET A 108 -10.11 5.55 1.95
N PHE A 109 -9.67 6.21 3.02
CA PHE A 109 -10.01 5.82 4.38
C PHE A 109 -11.43 6.20 4.81
N ILE A 110 -11.96 7.29 4.26
CA ILE A 110 -13.32 7.78 4.53
C ILE A 110 -14.38 7.06 3.68
N SER A 111 -13.97 6.50 2.52
CA SER A 111 -14.87 5.79 1.61
C SER A 111 -15.56 4.59 2.30
N PRO A 112 -16.85 4.33 1.99
CA PRO A 112 -17.62 3.29 2.64
C PRO A 112 -17.08 1.89 2.28
N THR A 113 -17.13 0.99 3.26
CA THR A 113 -16.70 -0.40 3.07
C THR A 113 -17.58 -1.14 2.06
N ILE A 114 -16.96 -2.08 1.33
CA ILE A 114 -17.67 -2.94 0.38
C ILE A 114 -18.49 -3.93 1.20
N LYS A 115 -19.82 -3.84 1.08
CA LYS A 115 -20.73 -4.73 1.80
C LYS A 115 -20.87 -6.06 1.06
N SER A 116 -20.57 -7.16 1.74
CA SER A 116 -20.95 -8.50 1.30
C SER A 116 -22.26 -8.91 1.95
N HIS A 117 -23.02 -9.77 1.27
CA HIS A 117 -24.00 -10.59 1.97
C HIS A 117 -23.29 -11.54 2.93
N ASN A 118 -23.99 -12.00 3.95
CA ASN A 118 -23.54 -13.17 4.70
C ASN A 118 -23.60 -14.41 3.79
N ILE A 119 -22.91 -15.47 4.18
CA ILE A 119 -22.84 -16.68 3.37
C ILE A 119 -24.16 -17.44 3.56
N ASP A 120 -24.97 -17.47 2.50
CA ASP A 120 -26.18 -18.28 2.45
C ASP A 120 -25.79 -19.76 2.42
N ALA A 121 -26.42 -20.53 3.30
CA ALA A 121 -26.21 -21.95 3.48
C ALA A 121 -27.56 -22.66 3.59
N ASN A 122 -27.61 -23.93 3.23
CA ASN A 122 -28.81 -24.75 3.36
C ASN A 122 -28.46 -26.07 4.03
N ILE A 123 -29.35 -26.59 4.87
CA ILE A 123 -29.22 -27.95 5.39
C ILE A 123 -29.77 -28.94 4.36
N ILE A 124 -28.91 -29.83 3.90
CA ILE A 124 -29.24 -30.90 2.94
C ILE A 124 -29.00 -32.25 3.59
N TYR A 125 -29.72 -33.26 3.13
CA TYR A 125 -29.48 -34.65 3.51
C TYR A 125 -28.51 -35.31 2.52
N ASP A 126 -27.38 -35.80 3.04
CA ASP A 126 -26.41 -36.61 2.31
C ASP A 126 -26.48 -38.06 2.81
N ASN A 127 -26.54 -39.02 1.87
CA ASN A 127 -26.70 -40.44 2.18
C ASN A 127 -25.51 -41.02 2.98
N LYS A 128 -24.32 -40.42 2.91
CA LYS A 128 -23.11 -40.89 3.59
C LYS A 128 -22.85 -40.17 4.91
N LEU A 129 -23.09 -38.86 4.94
CA LEU A 129 -22.74 -37.97 6.06
C LEU A 129 -23.94 -37.60 6.94
N GLY A 130 -25.16 -37.98 6.55
CA GLY A 130 -26.37 -37.56 7.24
C GLY A 130 -26.74 -36.12 6.88
N ARG A 131 -27.17 -35.32 7.85
CA ARG A 131 -27.50 -33.90 7.61
C ARG A 131 -26.21 -33.10 7.50
N VAL A 132 -26.04 -32.39 6.39
CA VAL A 132 -24.87 -31.55 6.11
C VAL A 132 -25.32 -30.12 5.85
N LEU A 133 -24.56 -29.17 6.38
CA LEU A 133 -24.64 -27.77 5.99
C LEU A 133 -23.94 -27.62 4.65
N ASP A 134 -24.71 -27.33 3.61
CA ASP A 134 -24.24 -27.10 2.24
C ASP A 134 -24.19 -25.60 1.96
N PHE A 135 -23.00 -25.10 1.63
CA PHE A 135 -22.82 -23.69 1.33
C PHE A 135 -21.75 -23.45 0.28
N CYS A 136 -21.85 -22.29 -0.34
CA CYS A 136 -20.99 -21.86 -1.41
C CYS A 136 -20.04 -20.76 -0.92
N ALA A 137 -18.74 -21.02 -1.00
CA ALA A 137 -17.72 -20.09 -0.56
C ALA A 137 -16.46 -20.16 -1.45
N SER A 138 -15.61 -19.14 -1.37
CA SER A 138 -14.30 -19.20 -2.02
C SER A 138 -13.37 -20.15 -1.27
N GLN A 139 -12.34 -20.67 -1.96
CA GLN A 139 -11.30 -21.53 -1.38
C GLN A 139 -10.62 -20.94 -0.13
N GLU A 140 -10.68 -19.62 -0.02
CA GLU A 140 -10.06 -18.83 1.01
C GLU A 140 -10.76 -18.97 2.37
N VAL A 141 -12.07 -19.24 2.39
CA VAL A 141 -12.87 -19.32 3.62
C VAL A 141 -12.39 -20.47 4.51
N ALA A 142 -12.03 -21.62 3.94
CA ALA A 142 -11.56 -22.78 4.70
C ALA A 142 -10.05 -22.74 5.00
N THR A 143 -9.23 -22.18 4.11
CA THR A 143 -7.76 -22.25 4.23
C THR A 143 -7.17 -21.12 5.06
N LYS A 144 -7.66 -19.89 4.94
CA LYS A 144 -7.04 -18.71 5.57
C LYS A 144 -7.19 -18.65 7.06
N CYS A 145 -8.35 -19.09 7.56
CA CYS A 145 -8.63 -19.08 8.98
C CYS A 145 -7.69 -20.04 9.72
N SER A 146 -7.65 -21.31 9.29
CA SER A 146 -6.84 -22.33 9.95
C SER A 146 -5.33 -22.07 9.88
N SER A 147 -4.84 -21.29 8.91
CA SER A 147 -3.41 -21.04 8.74
C SER A 147 -2.90 -19.75 9.39
N ARG A 148 -3.77 -18.83 9.83
CA ARG A 148 -3.38 -17.47 10.25
C ARG A 148 -3.84 -17.04 11.64
N SER A 149 -4.69 -17.80 12.34
CA SER A 149 -5.04 -17.50 13.73
C SER A 149 -4.39 -18.49 14.69
N GLU A 150 -3.62 -17.98 15.66
CA GLU A 150 -3.10 -18.78 16.78
C GLU A 150 -4.25 -19.37 17.63
N CYS A 151 -5.42 -18.73 17.62
CA CYS A 151 -6.62 -19.14 18.36
C CYS A 151 -7.61 -20.00 17.54
N GLY A 152 -7.32 -20.31 16.26
CA GLY A 152 -8.32 -20.85 15.33
C GLY A 152 -9.44 -19.83 15.02
N CYS A 153 -10.31 -20.12 14.05
CA CYS A 153 -11.58 -19.39 13.93
C CYS A 153 -12.75 -20.34 14.00
N SER A 154 -13.78 -19.88 14.69
CA SER A 154 -15.06 -20.54 14.81
C SER A 154 -16.03 -19.88 13.83
N TYR A 155 -16.79 -20.74 13.17
CA TYR A 155 -17.88 -20.36 12.29
C TYR A 155 -19.17 -20.59 13.08
N SER A 156 -20.11 -19.66 13.00
CA SER A 156 -21.43 -19.77 13.61
C SER A 156 -22.46 -19.77 12.50
N SER A 157 -23.27 -20.82 12.43
CA SER A 157 -24.40 -20.90 11.50
C SER A 157 -25.69 -20.57 12.25
N PHE A 158 -26.47 -19.63 11.72
CA PHE A 158 -27.80 -19.27 12.21
C PHE A 158 -28.84 -19.78 11.22
N CYS A 159 -29.66 -20.73 11.66
CA CYS A 159 -30.64 -21.40 10.82
C CYS A 159 -32.06 -21.18 11.34
N ARG A 160 -33.04 -21.23 10.44
CA ARG A 160 -34.46 -21.09 10.79
C ARG A 160 -35.25 -22.30 10.30
N LYS A 161 -35.81 -23.06 11.24
CA LYS A 161 -36.73 -24.18 10.95
C LYS A 161 -38.11 -23.83 11.48
N ASP A 162 -39.12 -23.74 10.61
CA ASP A 162 -40.51 -23.50 11.00
C ASP A 162 -40.68 -22.37 12.03
N ASN A 163 -40.02 -21.23 11.81
CA ASN A 163 -39.95 -20.07 12.73
C ASN A 163 -39.21 -20.25 14.07
N SER A 164 -38.61 -21.40 14.33
CA SER A 164 -37.71 -21.60 15.47
C SER A 164 -36.26 -21.35 15.05
N PRO A 165 -35.58 -20.33 15.61
CA PRO A 165 -34.16 -20.13 15.36
C PRO A 165 -33.34 -21.18 16.12
N PHE A 166 -32.32 -21.71 15.44
CA PHE A 166 -31.29 -22.52 16.05
C PHE A 166 -29.93 -22.12 15.49
N ASN A 167 -28.89 -22.27 16.29
CA ASN A 167 -27.53 -21.99 15.88
C ASN A 167 -26.60 -23.16 16.23
N PHE A 168 -25.48 -23.22 15.55
CA PHE A 168 -24.41 -24.14 15.90
C PHE A 168 -23.07 -23.55 15.47
N THR A 169 -22.03 -23.89 16.21
CA THR A 169 -20.67 -23.49 15.91
C THR A 169 -19.89 -24.67 15.34
N PHE A 170 -19.05 -24.39 14.35
CA PHE A 170 -18.18 -25.39 13.76
C PHE A 170 -16.80 -24.80 13.48
N THR A 171 -15.81 -25.66 13.32
CA THR A 171 -14.45 -25.28 12.93
C THR A 171 -14.10 -25.94 11.61
N MET A 172 -13.42 -25.21 10.73
CA MET A 172 -12.94 -25.76 9.46
C MET A 172 -11.44 -26.02 9.59
N SER A 173 -11.04 -27.28 9.55
CA SER A 173 -9.63 -27.67 9.52
C SER A 173 -9.28 -28.29 8.17
N PRO A 174 -8.17 -27.88 7.52
CA PRO A 174 -7.74 -28.45 6.23
C PRO A 174 -7.34 -29.93 6.33
N ASN A 175 -7.05 -30.43 7.53
CA ASN A 175 -6.71 -31.84 7.78
C ASN A 175 -7.90 -32.68 8.26
N ASP A 176 -9.07 -32.08 8.48
CA ASP A 176 -10.23 -32.85 8.91
C ASP A 176 -10.83 -33.58 7.71
N THR A 177 -10.63 -34.90 7.69
CA THR A 177 -11.15 -35.78 6.65
C THR A 177 -12.67 -35.76 6.54
N ARG A 178 -13.40 -35.29 7.57
CA ARG A 178 -14.85 -35.07 7.53
C ARG A 178 -15.27 -33.85 6.69
N LEU A 179 -14.35 -32.92 6.44
CA LEU A 179 -14.51 -31.75 5.56
C LEU A 179 -14.06 -32.02 4.11
N THR A 180 -13.38 -33.14 3.85
CA THR A 180 -12.62 -33.37 2.60
C THR A 180 -13.36 -34.04 1.44
N THR A 181 -14.58 -34.55 1.63
CA THR A 181 -15.34 -35.08 0.49
C THR A 181 -16.17 -33.97 -0.15
N ILE A 182 -15.52 -33.13 -0.96
CA ILE A 182 -15.91 -32.63 -2.30
C ILE A 182 -14.83 -31.61 -2.71
N SER A 183 -13.61 -32.10 -2.89
CA SER A 183 -12.84 -31.60 -4.03
C SER A 183 -13.20 -32.50 -5.20
N LEU A 184 -13.67 -31.88 -6.28
CA LEU A 184 -14.05 -32.46 -7.58
C LEU A 184 -15.43 -33.13 -7.66
N VAL A 185 -16.45 -32.33 -7.98
CA VAL A 185 -17.47 -32.76 -8.94
C VAL A 185 -17.50 -31.72 -10.06
N ASP A 186 -16.86 -32.08 -11.17
CA ASP A 186 -16.99 -31.37 -12.44
C ASP A 186 -18.40 -31.65 -12.99
N ILE A 187 -19.10 -30.56 -13.33
CA ILE A 187 -20.13 -30.42 -14.37
C ILE A 187 -21.41 -31.28 -14.22
N SER A 188 -22.50 -30.61 -13.83
CA SER A 188 -23.66 -30.46 -14.72
C SER A 188 -24.63 -29.38 -14.21
N ALA A 189 -24.72 -28.30 -15.00
CA ALA A 189 -25.82 -27.33 -15.07
C ALA A 189 -26.21 -26.55 -13.79
N SER A 190 -25.83 -25.25 -13.79
CA SER A 190 -26.51 -24.17 -13.05
C SER A 190 -26.13 -23.89 -11.57
N SER A 191 -24.85 -23.72 -11.25
CA SER A 191 -24.52 -22.90 -10.07
C SER A 191 -23.32 -21.97 -10.33
N LYS A 192 -23.50 -20.68 -10.03
CA LYS A 192 -22.51 -19.60 -10.14
C LYS A 192 -21.45 -19.66 -9.02
N CYS A 193 -21.16 -20.85 -8.50
CA CYS A 193 -20.46 -21.04 -7.23
C CYS A 193 -19.02 -21.55 -7.44
N GLY A 194 -18.05 -20.97 -6.74
CA GLY A 194 -16.63 -21.31 -6.86
C GLY A 194 -16.26 -22.65 -6.24
N ILE A 195 -16.54 -22.84 -4.94
CA ILE A 195 -16.35 -24.11 -4.22
C ILE A 195 -17.56 -24.36 -3.32
N GLN A 196 -18.05 -25.60 -3.33
CA GLN A 196 -19.14 -26.07 -2.48
C GLN A 196 -18.58 -26.82 -1.27
N TYR A 197 -18.96 -26.38 -0.08
CA TYR A 197 -18.54 -26.98 1.19
C TYR A 197 -19.70 -27.72 1.83
N ARG A 198 -19.43 -28.93 2.36
CA ARG A 198 -20.39 -29.72 3.13
C ARG A 198 -19.82 -30.03 4.50
N VAL A 199 -20.49 -29.56 5.55
CA VAL A 199 -20.08 -29.76 6.95
C VAL A 199 -21.15 -30.60 7.67
N PRO A 200 -20.81 -31.76 8.25
CA PRO A 200 -21.78 -32.57 8.99
C PRO A 200 -22.28 -31.83 10.25
N VAL A 201 -23.58 -31.93 10.53
CA VAL A 201 -24.21 -31.29 11.69
C VAL A 201 -24.63 -32.35 12.71
N ASP A 202 -23.83 -32.51 13.77
CA ASP A 202 -24.07 -33.52 14.82
C ASP A 202 -24.98 -33.00 15.95
N LYS A 203 -24.82 -31.72 16.31
CA LYS A 203 -25.51 -31.05 17.43
C LYS A 203 -25.97 -29.65 17.01
N TYR A 204 -27.04 -29.16 17.64
CA TYR A 204 -27.50 -27.77 17.50
C TYR A 204 -27.94 -27.20 18.85
N LEU A 205 -27.88 -25.87 18.95
CA LEU A 205 -28.39 -25.08 20.06
C LEU A 205 -29.71 -24.43 19.65
N THR A 206 -30.76 -24.62 20.44
CA THR A 206 -32.03 -23.90 20.26
C THR A 206 -31.93 -22.48 20.84
N GLY A 207 -32.88 -21.60 20.50
CA GLY A 207 -32.96 -20.23 21.07
C GLY A 207 -32.94 -20.14 22.60
N ASP A 208 -33.21 -21.23 23.31
CA ASP A 208 -33.12 -21.36 24.78
C ASP A 208 -31.76 -21.90 25.28
N ASN A 209 -30.72 -21.91 24.44
CA ASN A 209 -29.37 -22.43 24.72
C ASN A 209 -29.30 -23.90 25.16
N LYS A 210 -30.27 -24.73 24.76
CA LYS A 210 -30.24 -26.17 25.02
C LYS A 210 -29.52 -26.89 23.88
N GLU A 211 -28.46 -27.64 24.20
CA GLU A 211 -27.82 -28.56 23.26
C GLU A 211 -28.76 -29.74 22.98
N LEU A 212 -29.13 -29.92 21.72
CA LEU A 212 -29.95 -31.05 21.27
C LEU A 212 -29.21 -31.82 20.16
N PRO A 213 -29.22 -33.15 20.20
CA PRO A 213 -28.74 -33.98 19.10
C PRO A 213 -29.66 -33.82 17.88
N TYR A 214 -29.07 -33.63 16.69
CA TYR A 214 -29.83 -33.54 15.45
C TYR A 214 -30.22 -34.94 14.96
N HIS A 215 -31.36 -35.47 15.41
CA HIS A 215 -31.77 -36.85 15.10
C HIS A 215 -32.42 -37.02 13.71
N LYS A 216 -32.16 -38.19 13.11
CA LYS A 216 -32.56 -38.72 11.78
C LYS A 216 -34.07 -38.73 11.44
N GLY A 217 -34.94 -38.20 12.30
CA GLY A 217 -36.35 -38.62 12.36
C GLY A 217 -37.40 -37.77 11.67
N ASN A 218 -37.45 -36.45 11.83
CA ASN A 218 -38.68 -35.70 11.50
C ASN A 218 -38.47 -34.42 10.66
N ALA A 219 -39.20 -34.45 9.56
CA ALA A 219 -39.65 -33.34 8.72
C ALA A 219 -38.66 -32.71 7.71
N SER A 220 -39.29 -32.49 6.56
CA SER A 220 -38.92 -31.93 5.28
C SER A 220 -38.65 -30.44 5.30
N SER A 221 -37.47 -30.03 4.83
CA SER A 221 -37.23 -28.81 4.03
C SER A 221 -35.74 -28.46 4.07
N SER A 222 -35.26 -27.83 3.00
CA SER A 222 -34.00 -27.08 2.98
C SER A 222 -34.11 -25.92 3.99
N ASP A 223 -33.63 -26.13 5.22
CA ASP A 223 -33.60 -25.05 6.22
C ASP A 223 -32.55 -24.03 5.77
N ALA A 224 -32.99 -22.78 5.57
CA ALA A 224 -32.10 -21.68 5.20
C ALA A 224 -31.27 -21.25 6.42
N CYS A 225 -29.98 -21.09 6.19
CA CYS A 225 -28.98 -20.78 7.18
C CYS A 225 -28.09 -19.64 6.71
N GLU A 226 -27.58 -18.87 7.66
CA GLU A 226 -26.66 -17.76 7.45
C GLU A 226 -25.41 -18.01 8.28
N ILE A 227 -24.23 -18.02 7.64
CA ILE A 227 -22.96 -18.29 8.31
C ILE A 227 -22.26 -16.95 8.63
N THR A 228 -21.87 -16.80 9.89
CA THR A 228 -20.97 -15.74 10.37
C THR A 228 -19.72 -16.36 10.97
N CYS A 229 -18.68 -15.55 11.18
CA CYS A 229 -17.39 -16.03 11.66
C CYS A 229 -16.89 -15.19 12.82
N SER A 230 -16.07 -15.77 13.69
CA SER A 230 -15.43 -15.02 14.77
C SER A 230 -14.56 -13.86 14.28
N ILE A 231 -14.14 -13.91 13.01
CA ILE A 231 -13.43 -12.84 12.32
C ILE A 231 -14.16 -12.52 11.02
N ASP A 232 -14.94 -11.43 11.03
CA ASP A 232 -15.82 -11.03 9.92
C ASP A 232 -15.10 -10.93 8.57
N HIS A 233 -13.84 -10.49 8.56
CA HIS A 233 -13.04 -10.29 7.34
C HIS A 233 -12.77 -11.57 6.53
N PHE A 234 -12.94 -12.76 7.12
CA PHE A 234 -12.71 -14.03 6.43
C PHE A 234 -13.98 -14.64 5.85
N CYS A 235 -15.16 -14.08 6.16
CA CYS A 235 -16.45 -14.68 5.81
C CYS A 235 -17.34 -13.70 5.06
N HIS A 236 -16.85 -13.26 3.90
CA HIS A 236 -17.61 -12.46 2.97
C HIS A 236 -18.31 -13.36 1.95
N GLY A 237 -19.64 -13.33 1.94
CA GLY A 237 -20.45 -13.94 0.89
C GLY A 237 -20.37 -13.17 -0.43
N PRO A 238 -21.24 -13.47 -1.40
CA PRO A 238 -21.27 -12.73 -2.66
C PRO A 238 -21.52 -11.23 -2.40
N ARG A 239 -20.77 -10.39 -3.10
CA ARG A 239 -20.94 -8.93 -3.00
C ARG A 239 -22.28 -8.50 -3.56
N HIS A 240 -22.85 -7.43 -3.01
CA HIS A 240 -24.06 -6.85 -3.57
C HIS A 240 -23.86 -6.44 -5.04
N PRO A 241 -24.88 -6.61 -5.89
CA PRO A 241 -24.83 -6.13 -7.26
C PRO A 241 -24.59 -4.61 -7.28
N ARG A 242 -23.85 -4.13 -8.28
CA ARG A 242 -23.49 -2.71 -8.50
C ARG A 242 -22.43 -2.10 -7.58
N GLN A 243 -21.65 -2.87 -6.83
CA GLN A 243 -20.51 -2.34 -6.04
C GLN A 243 -19.16 -2.31 -6.80
N LEU A 244 -19.15 -2.63 -8.09
CA LEU A 244 -17.92 -2.62 -8.91
C LEU A 244 -17.21 -1.26 -8.91
N HIS A 245 -17.97 -0.16 -8.89
CA HIS A 245 -17.42 1.18 -8.86
C HIS A 245 -16.58 1.46 -7.60
N TYR A 246 -16.94 0.90 -6.44
CA TYR A 246 -16.12 1.02 -5.23
C TYR A 246 -14.80 0.26 -5.36
N ILE A 247 -14.82 -0.95 -5.94
CA ILE A 247 -13.60 -1.74 -6.19
C ILE A 247 -12.65 -0.97 -7.11
N LEU A 248 -13.17 -0.41 -8.20
CA LEU A 248 -12.40 0.40 -9.13
C LEU A 248 -11.86 1.67 -8.47
N LEU A 249 -12.67 2.34 -7.65
CA LEU A 249 -12.25 3.51 -6.89
C LEU A 249 -11.09 3.17 -5.93
N TYR A 250 -11.23 2.13 -5.12
CA TYR A 250 -10.17 1.68 -4.21
C TYR A 250 -8.90 1.30 -4.96
N SER A 251 -9.03 0.58 -6.08
CA SER A 251 -7.91 0.20 -6.93
C SER A 251 -7.19 1.43 -7.48
N LEU A 252 -7.93 2.40 -8.02
CA LEU A 252 -7.38 3.63 -8.58
C LEU A 252 -6.68 4.48 -7.51
N LEU A 253 -7.31 4.68 -6.35
CA LEU A 253 -6.75 5.45 -5.24
C LEU A 253 -5.46 4.83 -4.72
N PHE A 254 -5.42 3.50 -4.56
CA PHE A 254 -4.21 2.80 -4.12
C PHE A 254 -3.10 2.90 -5.16
N ILE A 255 -3.42 2.67 -6.44
CA ILE A 255 -2.44 2.68 -7.53
C ILE A 255 -1.83 4.09 -7.67
N ILE A 256 -2.66 5.11 -7.79
CA ILE A 256 -2.21 6.51 -7.93
C ILE A 256 -1.47 6.95 -6.67
N GLY A 257 -2.02 6.67 -5.48
CA GLY A 257 -1.41 7.05 -4.21
C GLY A 257 -0.03 6.43 -4.02
N THR A 258 0.12 5.14 -4.30
CA THR A 258 1.40 4.43 -4.15
C THR A 258 2.41 4.91 -5.19
N ASN A 259 1.95 5.17 -6.41
CA ASN A 259 2.79 5.71 -7.48
C ASN A 259 3.33 7.11 -7.13
N LEU A 260 2.46 8.02 -6.70
CA LEU A 260 2.85 9.36 -6.26
C LEU A 260 3.77 9.33 -5.04
N LEU A 261 3.55 8.40 -4.10
CA LEU A 261 4.44 8.20 -2.95
C LEU A 261 5.84 7.74 -3.40
N SER A 262 5.94 6.86 -4.39
CA SER A 262 7.21 6.47 -5.01
C SER A 262 7.92 7.63 -5.70
N ILE A 263 7.17 8.47 -6.42
CA ILE A 263 7.70 9.70 -7.02
C ILE A 263 8.21 10.65 -5.93
N GLY A 264 7.50 10.75 -4.81
CA GLY A 264 7.93 11.50 -3.62
C GLY A 264 9.30 11.05 -3.11
N ILE A 265 9.57 9.75 -3.08
CA ILE A 265 10.89 9.21 -2.73
C ILE A 265 11.95 9.75 -3.71
N THR A 266 11.67 9.65 -5.01
CA THR A 266 12.62 10.06 -6.06
C THR A 266 12.93 11.55 -6.01
N ILE A 267 11.91 12.40 -5.90
CA ILE A 267 12.09 13.86 -5.82
C ILE A 267 12.75 14.25 -4.49
N GLY A 268 12.44 13.56 -3.39
CA GLY A 268 13.11 13.75 -2.10
C GLY A 268 14.63 13.55 -2.21
N VAL A 269 15.07 12.52 -2.94
CA VAL A 269 16.49 12.30 -3.24
C VAL A 269 17.07 13.46 -4.06
N SER A 270 16.36 13.92 -5.09
CA SER A 270 16.77 15.10 -5.86
C SER A 270 16.88 16.37 -5.01
N ILE A 271 15.97 16.59 -4.05
CA ILE A 271 16.06 17.69 -3.07
C ILE A 271 17.34 17.55 -2.24
N GLY A 272 17.66 16.34 -1.78
CA GLY A 272 18.92 16.07 -1.07
C GLY A 272 20.14 16.46 -1.91
N PHE A 273 20.25 15.98 -3.14
CA PHE A 273 21.39 16.32 -4.01
C PHE A 273 21.44 17.80 -4.42
N ALA A 274 20.29 18.46 -4.57
CA ALA A 274 20.23 19.88 -4.90
C ALA A 274 20.58 20.79 -3.72
N THR A 275 20.46 20.31 -2.48
CA THR A 275 20.69 21.10 -1.25
C THR A 275 22.07 20.87 -0.64
N LEU A 276 22.67 19.70 -0.86
CA LEU A 276 23.96 19.34 -0.28
C LEU A 276 25.14 19.86 -1.11
N SER A 277 26.17 20.36 -0.43
CA SER A 277 27.41 20.81 -1.06
C SER A 277 28.25 19.65 -1.58
N SER A 278 28.31 18.53 -0.83
CA SER A 278 29.00 17.30 -1.22
C SER A 278 28.05 16.09 -1.30
N PRO A 279 28.23 15.16 -2.25
CA PRO A 279 27.41 13.95 -2.34
C PRO A 279 27.65 12.97 -1.19
N GLU A 280 28.83 12.98 -0.58
CA GLU A 280 29.26 11.97 0.40
C GLU A 280 28.43 12.00 1.69
N ILE A 281 28.01 13.20 2.11
CA ILE A 281 27.19 13.40 3.32
C ILE A 281 25.70 13.06 3.11
N PHE A 282 25.28 12.75 1.88
CA PHE A 282 23.88 12.39 1.58
C PHE A 282 23.41 11.20 2.39
N GLY A 283 24.27 10.18 2.54
CA GLY A 283 23.96 8.97 3.30
C GLY A 283 23.58 9.29 4.74
N GLU A 284 24.33 10.18 5.40
CA GLU A 284 24.07 10.59 6.78
C GLU A 284 22.71 11.27 6.96
N GLN A 285 22.29 12.07 5.96
CA GLN A 285 20.97 12.71 6.01
C GLN A 285 19.87 11.68 5.78
N ARG A 286 20.10 10.74 4.87
CA ARG A 286 19.13 9.72 4.46
C ARG A 286 18.80 8.73 5.57
N VAL A 287 19.76 8.40 6.44
CA VAL A 287 19.59 7.48 7.58
C VAL A 287 18.45 7.90 8.50
N PHE A 288 18.25 9.21 8.71
CA PHE A 288 17.14 9.73 9.51
C PHE A 288 15.77 9.33 8.95
N GLY A 289 15.66 9.07 7.64
CA GLY A 289 14.46 8.52 7.05
C GLY A 289 14.15 7.11 7.55
N THR A 290 15.14 6.22 7.60
CA THR A 290 14.96 4.85 8.12
C THR A 290 14.56 4.87 9.60
N ILE A 291 15.16 5.76 10.39
CA ILE A 291 14.79 5.97 11.80
C ILE A 291 13.32 6.40 11.91
N GLY A 292 12.91 7.39 11.10
CA GLY A 292 11.52 7.86 11.06
C GLY A 292 10.54 6.75 10.68
N PHE A 293 10.85 5.96 9.66
CA PHE A 293 10.04 4.81 9.23
C PHE A 293 9.83 3.82 10.38
N GLY A 294 10.90 3.34 11.02
CA GLY A 294 10.82 2.33 12.06
C GLY A 294 10.06 2.82 13.30
N LEU A 295 10.39 4.04 13.78
CA LEU A 295 9.77 4.61 14.96
C LEU A 295 8.27 4.85 14.75
N SER A 296 7.90 5.43 13.61
CA SER A 296 6.51 5.77 13.33
C SER A 296 5.64 4.55 13.01
N ALA A 297 6.19 3.52 12.36
CA ALA A 297 5.48 2.25 12.16
C ALA A 297 5.15 1.57 13.51
N PHE A 298 6.13 1.54 14.43
CA PHE A 298 5.91 1.01 15.78
C PHE A 298 4.89 1.83 16.56
N LEU A 299 5.02 3.16 16.53
CA LEU A 299 4.09 4.06 17.22
C LEU A 299 2.67 3.94 16.69
N ALA A 300 2.47 3.91 15.37
CA ALA A 300 1.17 3.75 14.75
C ALA A 300 0.50 2.45 15.18
N SER A 301 1.26 1.35 15.21
CA SER A 301 0.77 0.05 15.66
C SER A 301 0.33 0.07 17.13
N ARG A 302 1.08 0.75 18.01
CA ARG A 302 0.71 0.91 19.44
C ARG A 302 -0.52 1.78 19.64
N LEU A 303 -0.65 2.87 18.89
CA LEU A 303 -1.85 3.72 18.97
C LEU A 303 -3.08 2.96 18.46
N TYR A 304 -2.95 2.20 17.37
CA TYR A 304 -4.03 1.35 16.89
C TYR A 304 -4.48 0.33 17.94
N ALA A 305 -3.55 -0.29 18.66
CA ALA A 305 -3.85 -1.23 19.74
C ALA A 305 -4.62 -0.59 20.92
N HIS A 306 -4.54 0.73 21.08
CA HIS A 306 -5.27 1.45 22.14
C HIS A 306 -6.65 1.93 21.68
N PHE A 307 -6.75 2.47 20.47
CA PHE A 307 -7.99 3.07 19.96
C PHE A 307 -8.87 2.11 19.14
N HIS A 308 -8.32 0.98 18.68
CA HIS A 308 -8.99 0.00 17.81
C HIS A 308 -9.68 0.62 16.58
N SER A 309 -9.08 1.67 16.00
CA SER A 309 -9.65 2.41 14.87
C SER A 309 -8.63 2.61 13.76
N ASP A 310 -9.02 2.27 12.53
CA ASP A 310 -8.21 2.48 11.33
C ASP A 310 -7.94 3.97 11.06
N LEU A 311 -8.75 4.88 11.63
CA LEU A 311 -8.56 6.32 11.48
C LEU A 311 -7.26 6.83 12.11
N VAL A 312 -6.71 6.08 13.08
CA VAL A 312 -5.41 6.40 13.69
C VAL A 312 -4.32 6.51 12.62
N TYR A 313 -4.27 5.58 11.67
CA TYR A 313 -3.24 5.56 10.64
C TYR A 313 -3.34 6.77 9.72
N ILE A 314 -4.54 7.16 9.29
CA ILE A 314 -4.72 8.29 8.38
C ILE A 314 -4.49 9.65 9.06
N ILE A 315 -4.86 9.79 10.34
CA ILE A 315 -4.54 10.98 11.15
C ILE A 315 -3.02 11.05 11.37
N MET A 316 -2.42 9.91 11.74
CA MET A 316 -0.98 9.62 11.74
C MET A 316 -0.25 10.20 10.54
N PHE A 317 -0.66 9.68 9.38
CA PHE A 317 -0.12 10.01 8.08
C PHE A 317 -0.32 11.48 7.70
N SER A 318 -1.53 12.02 7.91
CA SER A 318 -1.88 13.39 7.53
C SER A 318 -1.10 14.41 8.36
N THR A 319 -0.94 14.18 9.66
CA THR A 319 -0.14 15.06 10.52
C THR A 319 1.34 15.03 10.13
N ALA A 320 1.93 13.84 9.93
CA ALA A 320 3.32 13.72 9.49
C ALA A 320 3.58 14.39 8.12
N THR A 321 2.67 14.23 7.16
CA THR A 321 2.79 14.85 5.83
C THR A 321 2.62 16.37 5.87
N LEU A 322 1.66 16.90 6.63
CA LEU A 322 1.50 18.35 6.78
C LEU A 322 2.71 19.02 7.44
N ILE A 323 3.27 18.40 8.48
CA ILE A 323 4.51 18.87 9.11
C ILE A 323 5.67 18.78 8.11
N CYS A 324 5.76 17.70 7.34
CA CYS A 324 6.79 17.53 6.30
C CYS A 324 6.71 18.63 5.23
N ILE A 325 5.50 18.98 4.76
CA ILE A 325 5.28 20.09 3.81
C ILE A 325 5.75 21.41 4.42
N GLY A 326 5.43 21.66 5.69
CA GLY A 326 5.88 22.85 6.42
C GLY A 326 7.40 22.94 6.47
N ILE A 327 8.09 21.87 6.87
CA ILE A 327 9.56 21.81 6.95
C ILE A 327 10.20 21.95 5.56
N THR A 328 9.66 21.26 4.55
CA THR A 328 10.18 21.30 3.18
C THR A 328 10.07 22.70 2.58
N SER A 329 9.03 23.45 2.93
CA SER A 329 8.85 24.84 2.50
C SER A 329 9.88 25.80 3.11
N LEU A 330 10.55 25.42 4.21
CA LEU A 330 11.61 26.21 4.83
C LEU A 330 12.99 25.96 4.22
N ILE A 331 13.15 24.89 3.44
CA ILE A 331 14.40 24.57 2.76
C ILE A 331 14.63 25.58 1.63
N ARG A 332 15.83 26.15 1.54
CA ARG A 332 16.23 26.97 0.40
C ARG A 332 17.25 26.20 -0.44
N ILE A 333 16.95 26.06 -1.73
CA ILE A 333 17.89 25.50 -2.70
C ILE A 333 18.73 26.67 -3.22
N GLN A 334 20.02 26.65 -2.95
CA GLN A 334 20.96 27.62 -3.51
C GLN A 334 21.32 27.14 -4.92
N PRO A 335 21.16 27.98 -5.97
CA PRO A 335 21.61 27.60 -7.30
C PRO A 335 23.14 27.39 -7.25
N ARG A 336 23.63 26.24 -7.72
CA ARG A 336 25.07 26.01 -7.93
C ARG A 336 25.59 27.09 -8.88
N THR A 337 26.36 28.05 -8.37
CA THR A 337 27.28 28.82 -9.17
C THR A 337 28.40 27.87 -9.58
N HIS A 338 28.39 27.43 -10.84
CA HIS A 338 29.60 26.90 -11.45
C HIS A 338 30.62 28.04 -11.49
N GLU A 339 31.60 28.05 -10.59
CA GLU A 339 32.84 28.80 -10.80
C GLU A 339 33.59 28.10 -11.94
N GLU A 340 33.28 28.49 -13.17
CA GLU A 340 34.14 28.25 -14.33
C GLU A 340 35.36 29.18 -14.21
N ASN A 341 36.36 28.75 -13.44
CA ASN A 341 37.71 29.26 -13.59
C ASN A 341 38.28 28.73 -14.91
N THR A 342 37.92 29.39 -16.00
CA THR A 342 38.63 29.25 -17.29
C THR A 342 39.04 30.63 -17.75
N ASN A 343 40.28 30.98 -17.42
CA ASN A 343 41.04 32.01 -18.09
C ASN A 343 41.24 31.60 -19.56
N VAL A 344 40.26 31.85 -20.42
CA VAL A 344 40.46 31.92 -21.87
C VAL A 344 39.57 33.02 -22.40
N SER A 345 40.20 34.08 -22.90
CA SER A 345 39.60 35.16 -23.66
C SER A 345 38.81 34.60 -24.85
N ALA A 346 37.47 34.69 -24.79
CA ALA A 346 36.58 34.37 -25.90
C ALA A 346 35.85 35.63 -26.36
N SER A 347 35.92 35.87 -27.67
CA SER A 347 35.41 37.00 -28.42
C SER A 347 33.88 37.10 -28.41
N LYS A 348 33.38 38.32 -28.57
CA LYS A 348 31.96 38.76 -28.52
C LYS A 348 31.00 38.16 -29.56
N ASP A 349 31.39 37.15 -30.32
CA ASP A 349 30.58 36.63 -31.43
C ASP A 349 29.80 35.34 -31.07
N ASP A 350 30.10 34.68 -29.95
CA ASP A 350 29.40 33.45 -29.52
C ASP A 350 28.06 33.72 -28.78
N GLU A 351 27.75 34.98 -28.45
CA GLU A 351 26.57 35.35 -27.67
C GLU A 351 25.25 35.30 -28.50
N ILE A 352 25.35 35.27 -29.83
CA ILE A 352 24.19 35.25 -30.72
C ILE A 352 23.75 33.81 -31.04
N GLU A 353 24.65 32.83 -31.07
CA GLU A 353 24.30 31.43 -31.36
C GLU A 353 23.75 30.66 -30.14
N ALA A 354 24.08 31.10 -28.92
CA ALA A 354 23.55 30.51 -27.68
C ALA A 354 22.05 30.79 -27.46
N LYS A 355 21.51 31.88 -28.03
CA LYS A 355 20.08 32.24 -27.88
C LYS A 355 19.13 31.45 -28.77
N THR A 356 19.63 30.67 -29.73
CA THR A 356 18.78 29.91 -30.69
C THR A 356 18.62 28.42 -30.35
N LYS A 357 19.42 27.84 -29.44
CA LYS A 357 19.39 26.39 -29.13
C LYS A 357 18.45 25.95 -28.00
N THR A 358 17.82 26.86 -27.25
CA THR A 358 16.95 26.51 -26.11
C THR A 358 15.49 26.29 -26.53
N LYS A 359 15.27 25.28 -27.37
CA LYS A 359 13.92 24.74 -27.63
C LYS A 359 14.00 23.24 -27.89
N ALA A 360 14.46 22.48 -26.90
CA ALA A 360 14.49 21.02 -26.98
C ALA A 360 13.08 20.45 -26.82
N ARG A 361 12.38 20.28 -27.95
CA ARG A 361 11.21 19.40 -28.07
C ARG A 361 11.57 18.00 -27.57
N PHE A 362 10.67 17.39 -26.79
CA PHE A 362 10.74 15.98 -26.40
C PHE A 362 11.04 15.11 -27.63
N LYS A 363 12.25 14.56 -27.69
CA LYS A 363 12.61 13.49 -28.62
C LYS A 363 12.80 12.24 -27.77
N ALA A 364 11.89 11.28 -27.89
CA ALA A 364 12.02 9.94 -27.30
C ALA A 364 13.39 9.28 -27.65
N ALA A 365 14.04 9.75 -28.72
CA ALA A 365 15.41 9.39 -29.10
C ALA A 365 16.48 9.68 -28.04
N ALA A 366 16.25 10.56 -27.04
CA ALA A 366 17.20 10.81 -25.95
C ALA A 366 17.19 9.71 -24.87
N LEU A 367 16.14 8.89 -24.81
CA LEU A 367 16.03 7.79 -23.84
C LEU A 367 16.85 6.55 -24.27
N ILE A 368 16.95 6.33 -25.58
CA ILE A 368 17.64 5.19 -26.19
C ILE A 368 19.14 5.14 -25.85
N PRO A 369 19.92 6.23 -25.92
CA PRO A 369 21.32 6.20 -25.51
C PRO A 369 21.50 6.00 -24.00
N LEU A 370 20.54 6.43 -23.18
CA LEU A 370 20.58 6.24 -21.71
C LEU A 370 20.42 4.76 -21.31
N LEU A 371 19.56 4.03 -22.04
CA LEU A 371 19.32 2.60 -21.87
C LEU A 371 20.49 1.71 -22.30
N LYS A 372 21.51 2.24 -22.97
CA LYS A 372 22.72 1.49 -23.34
C LYS A 372 23.71 1.28 -22.19
N ASN A 373 23.59 2.07 -21.12
CA ASN A 373 24.48 1.95 -19.96
C ASN A 373 24.07 0.76 -19.10
N ILE A 374 25.01 -0.14 -18.82
CA ILE A 374 24.75 -1.37 -18.06
C ILE A 374 24.23 -1.06 -16.65
N ASP A 375 24.72 0.02 -16.03
CA ASP A 375 24.29 0.48 -14.71
C ASP A 375 22.81 0.87 -14.70
N VAL A 376 22.33 1.48 -15.78
CA VAL A 376 20.92 1.86 -15.94
C VAL A 376 20.06 0.61 -16.12
N ILE A 377 20.52 -0.38 -16.90
CA ILE A 377 19.81 -1.65 -17.07
C ILE A 377 19.73 -2.41 -15.74
N ILE A 378 20.84 -2.49 -15.00
CA ILE A 378 20.89 -3.16 -13.69
C ILE A 378 19.95 -2.44 -12.70
N PHE A 379 20.01 -1.11 -12.63
CA PHE A 379 19.13 -0.32 -11.76
C PHE A 379 17.65 -0.51 -12.09
N LEU A 380 17.29 -0.46 -13.37
CA LEU A 380 15.92 -0.68 -13.85
C LEU A 380 15.46 -2.12 -13.56
N SER A 381 16.34 -3.11 -13.73
CA SER A 381 16.05 -4.52 -13.46
C SER A 381 15.86 -4.77 -11.97
N LEU A 382 16.70 -4.21 -11.10
CA LEU A 382 16.58 -4.33 -9.65
C LEU A 382 15.30 -3.64 -9.15
N THR A 383 14.99 -2.46 -9.69
CA THR A 383 13.74 -1.74 -9.36
C THR A 383 12.51 -2.57 -9.78
N PHE A 384 12.58 -3.21 -10.95
CA PHE A 384 11.53 -4.09 -11.44
C PHE A 384 11.37 -5.36 -10.58
N ILE A 385 12.47 -6.04 -10.24
CA ILE A 385 12.49 -7.22 -9.38
C ILE A 385 11.97 -6.89 -7.99
N TRP A 386 12.43 -5.77 -7.41
CA TRP A 386 11.97 -5.30 -6.12
C TRP A 386 10.46 -5.00 -6.16
N GLY A 387 9.99 -4.35 -7.23
CA GLY A 387 8.56 -4.17 -7.47
C GLY A 387 7.77 -5.48 -7.56
N MET A 388 8.27 -6.48 -8.30
CA MET A 388 7.62 -7.79 -8.41
C MET A 388 7.62 -8.59 -7.10
N SER A 389 8.63 -8.40 -6.25
CA SER A 389 8.71 -9.07 -4.95
C SER A 389 7.59 -8.67 -3.97
N TYR A 390 6.84 -7.60 -4.26
CA TYR A 390 5.66 -7.18 -3.51
C TYR A 390 4.34 -7.80 -3.97
N ALA A 391 4.30 -8.48 -5.12
CA ALA A 391 3.10 -9.20 -5.53
C ALA A 391 2.95 -10.45 -4.65
N PRO A 392 1.86 -10.61 -3.89
CA PRO A 392 1.59 -11.85 -3.19
C PRO A 392 1.35 -12.93 -4.24
N LEU A 393 2.38 -13.74 -4.51
CA LEU A 393 2.24 -14.97 -5.27
C LEU A 393 1.44 -15.92 -4.38
N ASP A 394 0.14 -16.01 -4.64
CA ASP A 394 -0.68 -17.09 -4.10
C ASP A 394 -0.02 -18.41 -4.56
N PRO A 395 0.29 -19.37 -3.66
CA PRO A 395 0.85 -20.66 -4.08
C PRO A 395 -0.14 -21.53 -4.89
N VAL A 396 -1.28 -20.98 -5.30
CA VAL A 396 -2.26 -21.64 -6.15
C VAL A 396 -1.72 -21.69 -7.58
N ARG A 397 -1.13 -22.84 -7.94
CA ARG A 397 -0.77 -23.31 -9.29
C ARG A 397 -1.10 -22.31 -10.40
N ILE A 398 -0.09 -21.55 -10.82
CA ILE A 398 -0.11 -20.79 -12.07
C ILE A 398 -0.21 -21.81 -13.22
N ARG A 399 -1.43 -22.25 -13.55
CA ARG A 399 -1.70 -22.82 -14.88
C ARG A 399 -1.85 -21.63 -15.80
N PHE A 400 -0.79 -21.30 -16.52
CA PHE A 400 -0.84 -20.43 -17.70
C PHE A 400 -1.92 -20.99 -18.65
N LYS A 401 -3.12 -20.40 -18.63
CA LYS A 401 -4.11 -20.48 -19.70
C LYS A 401 -4.25 -19.09 -20.31
N ILE A 402 -3.18 -18.62 -20.94
CA ILE A 402 -3.20 -17.53 -21.91
C ILE A 402 -2.67 -18.13 -23.19
N LEU A 403 -3.54 -18.80 -23.97
CA LEU A 403 -3.45 -19.01 -25.42
C LEU A 403 -4.56 -19.96 -25.94
N ILE A 404 -5.84 -19.72 -25.63
CA ILE A 404 -6.94 -20.31 -26.43
C ILE A 404 -8.07 -19.28 -26.47
N TYR A 405 -7.87 -18.20 -27.22
CA TYR A 405 -8.90 -17.38 -27.87
C TYR A 405 -8.17 -16.49 -28.87
N LEU A 406 -7.62 -17.14 -29.90
CA LEU A 406 -7.32 -16.59 -31.22
C LEU A 406 -7.72 -17.66 -32.24
#